data_AF-E6WY69-F1
#
_entry.id   AF-E6WY69-F1
#
_cell.length_a   1.000
_cell.length_b   1.000
_cell.length_c   1.000
_cell.angle_alpha   90.00
_cell.angle_beta   90.00
_cell.angle_gamma   90.00
#
_symmetry.space_group_name_H-M   'P 1'
#
loop_
_entity.id
_entity.type
_entity.pdbx_description
1 polymer ?
#
loop_
_entity_poly.entity_id
_entity_poly.type
_entity_poly.pdbx_seq_one_letter_code
_entity_poly.pdbx_strand_id
1 'polypeptide(L)'
;MTRRGAFTLIEVLISILLISLVLLGLYQSLDVQRSSNRNLHEHLVKAMNRDRVVMALYRDLLSSDGNLTLVKGEYDRLCINRTAHTLYDLPNPRVCWLVLKEGRELIRVEGGDYRLPLRSGDHVAIDRVMGPMRLFDITRRKGEVLVAMQEEGKEPYAFLLQGLVAPKKPPKKKPAPKNGKRQTPNR
;
A
#
# COMPACT_ATOMS: atom_id res chain seq x y z
N MET A 1 -36.04 -13.03 -69.26
CA MET A 1 -35.21 -11.82 -69.05
C MET A 1 -35.77 -11.05 -67.86
N THR A 2 -35.11 -11.07 -66.72
CA THR A 2 -35.52 -10.36 -65.49
C THR A 2 -35.11 -8.89 -65.60
N ARG A 3 -36.10 -7.98 -65.61
CA ARG A 3 -35.87 -6.53 -65.55
C ARG A 3 -35.25 -6.18 -64.20
N ARG A 4 -33.99 -5.73 -64.19
CA ARG A 4 -33.38 -5.09 -63.03
C ARG A 4 -33.86 -3.64 -62.98
N GLY A 5 -34.57 -3.26 -61.93
CA GLY A 5 -34.93 -1.85 -61.68
C GLY A 5 -33.67 -1.05 -61.37
N ALA A 6 -33.44 0.03 -62.10
CA ALA A 6 -32.39 1.00 -61.76
C ALA A 6 -32.91 1.96 -60.68
N PHE A 7 -32.07 2.28 -59.70
CA PHE A 7 -32.40 3.24 -58.65
C PHE A 7 -32.62 4.64 -59.23
N THR A 8 -33.59 5.36 -58.67
CA THR A 8 -33.88 6.73 -59.08
C THR A 8 -32.88 7.72 -58.47
N LEU A 9 -32.60 8.83 -59.17
CA LEU A 9 -31.68 9.86 -58.68
C LEU A 9 -32.13 10.46 -57.34
N ILE A 10 -33.45 10.49 -57.12
CA ILE A 10 -34.08 10.93 -55.86
C ILE A 10 -33.78 9.95 -54.72
N GLU A 11 -33.87 8.64 -54.94
CA GLU A 11 -33.50 7.63 -53.93
C GLU A 11 -32.03 7.76 -53.50
N VAL A 12 -31.13 8.03 -54.45
CA VAL A 12 -29.70 8.24 -54.17
C VAL A 12 -29.51 9.49 -53.30
N LEU A 13 -30.22 10.58 -53.60
CA LEU A 13 -30.14 11.83 -52.83
C LEU A 13 -30.64 11.64 -51.38
N ILE A 14 -31.78 10.94 -51.22
CA ILE A 14 -32.34 10.60 -49.90
C ILE A 14 -31.37 9.70 -49.12
N SER A 15 -30.72 8.74 -49.78
CA SER A 15 -29.75 7.84 -49.15
C SER A 15 -28.52 8.58 -48.63
N ILE A 16 -27.97 9.53 -49.39
CA ILE A 16 -26.83 10.34 -48.97
C ILE A 16 -27.20 11.23 -47.76
N LEU A 17 -28.40 11.81 -47.78
CA LEU A 17 -28.91 12.62 -46.67
C LEU A 17 -29.02 11.78 -45.39
N LEU A 18 -29.62 10.59 -45.48
CA LEU A 18 -29.77 9.67 -44.35
C LEU A 18 -28.41 9.19 -43.83
N ILE A 19 -27.48 8.84 -44.72
CA ILE A 19 -26.12 8.42 -44.35
C ILE A 19 -25.37 9.54 -43.60
N SER A 20 -25.49 10.78 -44.06
CA SER A 20 -24.83 11.93 -43.42
C SER A 20 -25.35 12.16 -41.99
N LEU A 21 -26.65 11.95 -41.77
CA LEU A 21 -27.29 12.08 -40.47
C LEU A 21 -26.84 10.96 -39.51
N VAL A 22 -26.71 9.73 -40.01
CA VAL A 22 -26.17 8.59 -39.25
C VAL A 22 -24.70 8.80 -38.88
N LEU A 23 -23.88 9.30 -39.81
CA LEU A 23 -22.46 9.56 -39.56
C LEU A 23 -22.24 10.58 -38.44
N LEU A 24 -23.06 11.63 -38.38
CA LEU A 24 -23.02 12.63 -37.29
C LEU A 24 -23.21 11.99 -35.91
N GLY A 25 -24.21 11.11 -35.75
CA GLY A 25 -24.45 10.39 -34.50
C GLY A 25 -23.32 9.41 -34.13
N LEU A 26 -22.72 8.77 -35.13
CA LEU A 26 -21.58 7.86 -34.94
C LEU A 26 -20.32 8.59 -34.49
N TYR A 27 -20.01 9.75 -35.08
CA TYR A 27 -18.86 10.56 -34.68
C TYR A 27 -18.99 11.05 -33.23
N GLN A 28 -20.18 11.50 -32.83
CA GLN A 28 -20.44 11.89 -31.44
C GLN A 28 -20.30 10.70 -30.47
N SER A 29 -20.84 9.52 -30.81
CA SER A 29 -20.66 8.32 -29.98
C SER A 29 -19.20 7.93 -29.83
N LEU A 30 -18.42 7.98 -30.91
CA LEU A 30 -16.99 7.68 -30.87
C LEU A 30 -16.21 8.65 -29.96
N ASP A 31 -16.56 9.94 -29.99
CA ASP A 31 -15.87 10.94 -29.19
C ASP A 31 -16.22 10.84 -27.70
N VAL A 32 -17.48 10.54 -27.39
CA VAL A 32 -17.93 10.20 -26.02
C VAL A 32 -17.24 8.93 -25.52
N GLN A 33 -17.10 7.91 -26.37
CA GLN A 33 -16.44 6.66 -26.00
C GLN A 33 -14.92 6.84 -25.78
N ARG A 34 -14.27 7.67 -26.60
CA ARG A 34 -12.84 8.00 -26.44
C ARG A 34 -12.57 8.82 -25.17
N SER A 35 -13.38 9.84 -24.90
CA SER A 35 -13.25 10.66 -23.69
C SER A 35 -13.56 9.87 -22.42
N SER A 36 -14.56 8.99 -22.45
CA SER A 36 -14.86 8.06 -21.34
C SER A 36 -13.69 7.11 -21.05
N ASN A 37 -13.10 6.51 -22.09
CA ASN A 37 -11.94 5.64 -21.93
C ASN A 37 -10.70 6.38 -21.41
N ARG A 38 -10.47 7.61 -21.85
CA ARG A 38 -9.36 8.44 -21.36
C ARG A 38 -9.53 8.78 -19.88
N ASN A 39 -10.72 9.19 -19.47
CA ASN A 39 -11.02 9.46 -18.06
C ASN A 39 -10.84 8.20 -17.20
N LEU A 40 -11.37 7.05 -17.66
CA LEU A 40 -11.19 5.77 -16.98
C LEU A 40 -9.71 5.41 -16.83
N HIS A 41 -8.89 5.60 -17.87
CA HIS A 41 -7.46 5.37 -17.82
C HIS A 41 -6.75 6.28 -16.81
N GLU A 42 -7.08 7.57 -16.77
CA GLU A 42 -6.51 8.52 -15.79
C GLU A 42 -6.89 8.17 -14.33
N HIS A 43 -8.12 7.69 -14.11
CA HIS A 43 -8.54 7.17 -12.80
C HIS A 43 -7.77 5.91 -12.41
N LEU A 44 -7.56 4.99 -13.36
CA LEU A 44 -6.79 3.77 -13.13
C LEU A 44 -5.31 4.06 -12.82
N VAL A 45 -4.66 4.96 -13.55
CA VAL A 45 -3.25 5.33 -13.30
C VAL A 45 -3.07 6.00 -11.94
N LYS A 46 -4.01 6.86 -11.52
CA LYS A 46 -3.99 7.51 -10.19
C LYS A 46 -4.26 6.53 -9.05
N ALA A 47 -5.14 5.55 -9.25
CA ALA A 47 -5.35 4.45 -8.29
C ALA A 47 -4.08 3.60 -8.15
N MET A 48 -3.45 3.20 -9.26
CA MET A 48 -2.29 2.30 -9.28
C MET A 48 -1.08 2.78 -8.45
N ASN A 49 -0.79 4.08 -8.37
CA ASN A 49 0.35 4.58 -7.56
C ASN A 49 0.03 4.68 -6.06
N ARG A 50 -1.19 5.07 -5.68
CA ARG A 50 -1.63 4.98 -4.28
C ARG A 50 -1.68 3.53 -3.84
N ASP A 51 -2.17 2.66 -4.70
CA ASP A 51 -2.26 1.23 -4.43
C ASP A 51 -0.90 0.61 -4.13
N ARG A 52 0.19 1.04 -4.78
CA ARG A 52 1.52 0.47 -4.51
C ARG A 52 1.97 0.64 -3.05
N VAL A 53 1.77 1.82 -2.48
CA VAL A 53 2.13 2.11 -1.08
C VAL A 53 1.29 1.27 -0.13
N VAL A 54 -0.02 1.28 -0.35
CA VAL A 54 -0.99 0.52 0.44
C VAL A 54 -0.69 -0.97 0.35
N MET A 55 -0.45 -1.48 -0.86
CA MET A 55 -0.12 -2.86 -1.12
C MET A 55 1.22 -3.25 -0.50
N ALA A 56 2.23 -2.37 -0.51
CA ALA A 56 3.50 -2.63 0.16
C ALA A 56 3.31 -2.77 1.67
N LEU A 57 2.63 -1.83 2.32
CA LEU A 57 2.34 -1.91 3.76
C LEU A 57 1.43 -3.10 4.10
N TYR A 58 0.43 -3.38 3.27
CA TYR A 58 -0.45 -4.54 3.40
C TYR A 58 0.35 -5.85 3.32
N ARG A 59 1.25 -5.99 2.34
CA ARG A 59 2.11 -7.16 2.17
C ARG A 59 3.15 -7.30 3.29
N ASP A 60 3.72 -6.18 3.74
CA ASP A 60 4.63 -6.13 4.88
C ASP A 60 3.94 -6.70 6.14
N LEU A 61 2.69 -6.31 6.38
CA LEU A 61 1.87 -6.80 7.49
C LEU A 61 1.43 -8.26 7.28
N LEU A 62 0.91 -8.62 6.11
CA LEU A 62 0.43 -9.97 5.81
C LEU A 62 1.54 -11.02 5.92
N SER A 63 2.74 -10.65 5.47
CA SER A 63 3.92 -11.52 5.48
C SER A 63 4.73 -11.40 6.79
N SER A 64 4.18 -10.73 7.81
CA SER A 64 4.86 -10.51 9.08
C SER A 64 4.82 -11.74 10.00
N ASP A 65 5.80 -11.79 10.91
CA ASP A 65 5.81 -12.72 12.04
C ASP A 65 4.76 -12.37 13.13
N GLY A 66 3.88 -11.40 12.90
CA GLY A 66 2.90 -10.90 13.87
C GLY A 66 3.51 -10.13 15.05
N ASN A 67 4.84 -9.99 15.13
CA ASN A 67 5.53 -9.24 16.18
C ASN A 67 5.69 -7.77 15.77
N LEU A 68 4.58 -7.05 15.90
CA LEU A 68 4.47 -5.64 15.59
C LEU A 68 4.73 -4.78 16.82
N THR A 69 5.60 -3.78 16.69
CA THR A 69 5.79 -2.70 17.66
C THR A 69 5.10 -1.45 17.16
N LEU A 70 4.14 -0.94 17.94
CA LEU A 70 3.40 0.29 17.65
C LEU A 70 3.79 1.36 18.67
N VAL A 71 4.12 2.55 18.19
CA VAL A 71 4.35 3.72 19.03
C VAL A 71 3.39 4.81 18.58
N LYS A 72 2.49 5.21 19.49
CA LYS A 72 1.49 6.26 19.27
C LYS A 72 2.12 7.64 19.35
N GLY A 73 1.68 8.56 18.51
CA GLY A 73 2.15 9.94 18.45
C GLY A 73 1.23 10.82 17.60
N GLU A 74 1.77 11.94 17.09
CA GLU A 74 1.09 12.76 16.06
C GLU A 74 0.88 11.96 14.77
N TYR A 75 1.91 11.21 14.38
CA TYR A 75 1.84 10.14 13.41
C TYR A 75 2.32 8.87 14.10
N ASP A 76 1.63 7.77 13.86
CA ASP A 76 2.02 6.50 14.41
C ASP A 76 3.32 5.99 13.79
N ARG A 77 4.04 5.19 14.57
CA ARG A 77 5.16 4.41 14.06
C ARG A 77 4.85 2.94 14.21
N LEU A 78 4.96 2.23 13.10
CA LEU A 78 4.85 0.78 13.04
C LEU A 78 6.21 0.19 12.71
N CYS A 79 6.66 -0.76 13.52
CA CYS A 79 7.81 -1.59 13.20
C CYS A 79 7.41 -3.06 13.22
N ILE A 80 7.66 -3.74 12.11
CA ILE A 80 7.52 -5.17 11.93
C ILE A 80 8.88 -5.79 12.18
N ASN A 81 8.96 -6.70 13.15
CA ASN A 81 10.23 -7.29 13.57
C ASN A 81 10.84 -8.18 12.48
N ARG A 82 10.02 -9.02 11.84
CA ARG A 82 10.40 -9.84 10.68
C ARG A 82 9.24 -9.92 9.69
N THR A 83 9.53 -9.74 8.42
CA THR A 83 8.57 -9.95 7.33
C THR A 83 9.23 -10.70 6.18
N ALA A 84 8.49 -11.52 5.45
CA ALA A 84 8.99 -12.14 4.23
C ALA A 84 8.90 -11.22 3.00
N HIS A 85 8.25 -10.05 3.13
CA HIS A 85 8.19 -9.06 2.08
C HIS A 85 9.38 -8.10 2.16
N THR A 86 10.28 -8.18 1.19
CA THR A 86 11.48 -7.36 1.07
C THR A 86 11.49 -6.65 -0.29
N LEU A 87 11.96 -5.41 -0.32
CA LEU A 87 12.21 -4.69 -1.58
C LEU A 87 13.68 -4.79 -2.03
N TYR A 88 14.56 -5.30 -1.15
CA TYR A 88 16.01 -5.29 -1.30
C TYR A 88 16.63 -6.68 -1.11
N ASP A 89 15.83 -7.73 -1.32
CA ASP A 89 16.22 -9.15 -1.22
C ASP A 89 16.90 -9.54 0.11
N LEU A 90 16.52 -8.88 1.20
CA LEU A 90 17.00 -9.21 2.54
C LEU A 90 16.23 -10.43 3.09
N PRO A 91 16.90 -11.39 3.75
CA PRO A 91 16.23 -12.51 4.37
C PRO A 91 15.58 -12.07 5.70
N ASN A 92 14.24 -12.06 5.73
CA ASN A 92 13.43 -11.70 6.90
C ASN A 92 13.77 -10.32 7.51
N PRO A 93 13.72 -9.22 6.72
CA PRO A 93 14.09 -7.90 7.22
C PRO A 93 13.16 -7.43 8.33
N ARG A 94 13.71 -6.54 9.15
CA ARG A 94 12.93 -5.62 9.97
C ARG A 94 12.48 -4.47 9.06
N VAL A 95 11.20 -4.12 9.16
CA VAL A 95 10.62 -3.02 8.40
C VAL A 95 9.92 -2.05 9.34
N CYS A 96 10.23 -0.77 9.25
CA CYS A 96 9.54 0.27 10.00
C CYS A 96 8.93 1.32 9.09
N TRP A 97 7.67 1.64 9.34
CA TRP A 97 6.92 2.72 8.74
C TRP A 97 6.79 3.86 9.74
N LEU A 98 7.21 5.06 9.33
CA LEU A 98 7.07 6.28 10.12
C LEU A 98 6.94 7.51 9.23
N VAL A 99 6.37 8.57 9.79
CA VAL A 99 6.34 9.89 9.15
C VAL A 99 7.50 10.73 9.68
N LEU A 100 8.30 11.30 8.78
CA LEU A 100 9.34 12.26 9.13
C LEU A 100 8.72 13.56 9.63
N LYS A 101 9.28 14.14 10.68
CA LYS A 101 8.80 15.44 11.22
C LYS A 101 8.97 16.56 10.20
N GLU A 102 10.11 16.56 9.51
CA GLU A 102 10.40 17.49 8.44
C GLU A 102 9.77 16.99 7.13
N GLY A 103 9.02 17.84 6.45
CA GLY A 103 8.31 17.49 5.21
C GLY A 103 7.06 16.61 5.39
N ARG A 104 6.83 16.03 6.58
CA ARG A 104 5.70 15.11 6.86
C ARG A 104 5.62 13.96 5.86
N GLU A 105 6.76 13.48 5.39
CA GLU A 105 6.85 12.38 4.44
C GLU A 105 6.75 11.03 5.16
N LEU A 106 5.86 10.16 4.71
CA LEU A 106 5.85 8.76 5.10
C LEU A 106 7.02 8.05 4.44
N ILE A 107 7.83 7.42 5.28
CA ILE A 107 8.96 6.62 4.86
C ILE A 107 8.81 5.17 5.31
N ARG A 108 9.39 4.28 4.50
CA ARG A 108 9.59 2.88 4.81
C ARG A 108 11.09 2.66 4.99
N VAL A 109 11.47 2.17 6.16
CA VAL A 109 12.85 1.81 6.49
C VAL A 109 12.93 0.30 6.50
N GLU A 110 13.85 -0.27 5.73
CA GLU A 110 14.09 -1.71 5.66
C GLU A 110 15.55 -2.01 6.00
N GLY A 111 15.78 -3.04 6.81
CA GLY A 111 17.14 -3.48 7.14
C GLY A 111 17.15 -4.76 7.97
N GLY A 112 18.34 -5.14 8.41
CA GLY A 112 18.53 -6.27 9.33
C GLY A 112 18.12 -5.93 10.76
N ASP A 113 19.05 -6.03 11.71
CA ASP A 113 18.78 -5.72 13.12
C ASP A 113 19.14 -4.27 13.48
N TYR A 114 18.42 -3.32 12.90
CA TYR A 114 18.56 -1.90 13.24
C TYR A 114 17.56 -1.47 14.31
N ARG A 115 17.82 -0.30 14.91
CA ARG A 115 16.91 0.32 15.88
C ARG A 115 16.70 1.79 15.52
N LEU A 116 15.51 2.29 15.81
CA LEU A 116 15.20 3.71 15.66
C LEU A 116 15.35 4.42 17.03
N PRO A 117 15.96 5.61 17.09
CA PRO A 117 16.66 6.31 16.00
C PRO A 117 17.94 5.59 15.53
N LEU A 118 18.26 5.74 14.24
CA LEU A 118 19.39 5.06 13.60
C LEU A 118 20.73 5.52 14.19
N ARG A 119 21.69 4.60 14.25
CA ARG A 119 23.06 4.84 14.74
C ARG A 119 24.06 4.85 13.58
N SER A 120 25.22 5.47 13.81
CA SER A 120 26.35 5.42 12.88
C SER A 120 26.85 3.96 12.78
N GLY A 121 26.46 3.27 11.72
CA GLY A 121 26.73 1.84 11.50
C GLY A 121 25.49 1.02 11.16
N ASP A 122 24.29 1.58 11.32
CA ASP A 122 23.07 0.91 10.86
C ASP A 122 22.99 1.01 9.33
N HIS A 123 23.04 -0.15 8.66
CA HIS A 123 22.82 -0.25 7.22
C HIS A 123 21.34 -0.53 6.96
N VAL A 124 20.64 0.51 6.51
CA VAL A 124 19.21 0.45 6.18
C VAL A 124 18.93 1.09 4.83
N ALA A 125 17.96 0.54 4.11
CA ALA A 125 17.35 1.20 2.97
C ALA A 125 16.20 2.09 3.48
N ILE A 126 16.11 3.32 2.94
CA ILE A 126 15.07 4.28 3.30
C ILE A 126 14.35 4.69 2.02
N ASP A 127 13.10 4.28 1.91
CA ASP A 127 12.21 4.66 0.82
C ASP A 127 11.31 5.81 1.27
N ARG A 128 11.28 6.89 0.50
CA ARG A 128 10.26 7.93 0.63
C ARG A 128 9.05 7.50 -0.17
N VAL A 129 7.92 7.33 0.51
CA VAL A 129 6.79 6.58 -0.06
C VAL A 129 5.65 7.51 -0.46
N MET A 130 5.25 8.43 0.43
CA MET A 130 4.20 9.41 0.14
C MET A 130 4.27 10.59 1.10
N GLY A 131 3.74 11.74 0.71
CA GLY A 131 3.70 12.93 1.57
C GLY A 131 3.34 14.20 0.79
N PRO A 132 3.02 15.30 1.49
CA PRO A 132 2.95 15.43 2.94
C PRO A 132 1.73 14.71 3.55
N MET A 133 1.93 14.08 4.70
CA MET A 133 0.90 13.31 5.40
C MET A 133 0.05 14.20 6.30
N ARG A 134 -1.26 14.00 6.24
CA ARG A 134 -2.24 14.54 7.20
C ARG A 134 -2.56 13.55 8.32
N LEU A 135 -2.62 12.26 8.00
CA LEU A 135 -2.96 11.20 8.95
C LEU A 135 -2.12 9.95 8.67
N PHE A 136 -1.57 9.37 9.72
CA PHE A 136 -1.05 8.01 9.69
C PHE A 136 -1.30 7.40 11.07
N ASP A 137 -2.38 6.62 11.20
CA ASP A 137 -2.83 6.00 12.44
C ASP A 137 -2.99 4.49 12.27
N ILE A 138 -2.53 3.73 13.26
CA ILE A 138 -2.53 2.28 13.23
C ILE A 138 -3.07 1.75 14.55
N THR A 139 -4.22 1.09 14.48
CA THR A 139 -4.89 0.52 15.65
C THR A 139 -4.83 -1.00 15.60
N ARG A 140 -4.36 -1.63 16.69
CA ARG A 140 -4.27 -3.09 16.81
C ARG A 140 -5.20 -3.61 17.90
N ARG A 141 -6.01 -4.62 17.57
CA ARG A 141 -6.91 -5.30 18.51
C ARG A 141 -6.96 -6.79 18.22
N LYS A 142 -6.57 -7.65 19.18
CA LYS A 142 -6.76 -9.12 19.14
C LYS A 142 -6.55 -9.80 17.76
N GLY A 143 -5.39 -9.61 17.14
CA GLY A 143 -5.07 -10.21 15.83
C GLY A 143 -5.57 -9.42 14.62
N GLU A 144 -6.21 -8.28 14.86
CA GLU A 144 -6.64 -7.33 13.85
C GLU A 144 -5.75 -6.08 13.89
N VAL A 145 -5.44 -5.52 12.74
CA VAL A 145 -4.73 -4.26 12.57
C VAL A 145 -5.49 -3.41 11.55
N LEU A 146 -6.01 -2.28 12.01
CA LEU A 146 -6.58 -1.23 11.18
C LEU A 146 -5.48 -0.20 10.90
N VAL A 147 -5.28 0.11 9.63
CA VAL A 147 -4.37 1.17 9.19
C VAL A 147 -5.21 2.24 8.52
N ALA A 148 -5.05 3.50 8.93
CA ALA A 148 -5.67 4.67 8.33
C ALA A 148 -4.60 5.67 7.89
N MET A 149 -4.68 6.14 6.66
CA MET A 149 -3.66 6.99 6.05
C MET A 149 -4.30 8.09 5.21
N GLN A 150 -3.72 9.28 5.22
CA GLN A 150 -4.18 10.42 4.43
C GLN A 150 -3.02 11.34 4.09
N GLU A 151 -2.90 11.70 2.81
CA GLU A 151 -2.07 12.82 2.34
C GLU A 151 -2.84 14.14 2.43
N GLU A 152 -2.14 15.26 2.51
CA GLU A 152 -2.81 16.57 2.45
C GLU A 152 -3.57 16.79 1.13
N GLY A 153 -4.75 17.41 1.23
CA GLY A 153 -5.60 17.71 0.08
C GLY A 153 -6.24 16.48 -0.59
N LYS A 154 -6.12 15.30 0.02
CA LYS A 154 -6.53 14.02 -0.56
C LYS A 154 -7.50 13.28 0.37
N GLU A 155 -8.38 12.48 -0.22
CA GLU A 155 -9.31 11.63 0.55
C GLU A 155 -8.55 10.61 1.42
N PRO A 156 -8.98 10.38 2.67
CA PRO A 156 -8.40 9.36 3.53
C PRO A 156 -8.74 7.97 3.01
N TYR A 157 -7.87 7.00 3.30
CA TYR A 157 -8.17 5.60 3.06
C TYR A 157 -7.75 4.76 4.27
N ALA A 158 -8.40 3.63 4.43
CA ALA A 158 -8.12 2.69 5.51
C ALA A 158 -8.32 1.26 5.06
N PHE A 159 -7.57 0.34 5.67
CA PHE A 159 -7.75 -1.09 5.48
C PHE A 159 -7.59 -1.83 6.80
N LEU A 160 -8.33 -2.93 6.93
CA LEU A 160 -8.30 -3.82 8.09
C LEU A 160 -7.63 -5.13 7.68
N LEU A 161 -6.61 -5.54 8.43
CA LEU A 161 -6.01 -6.86 8.31
C LEU A 161 -6.35 -7.71 9.53
N GLN A 162 -6.79 -8.94 9.31
CA GLN A 162 -7.12 -9.90 10.36
C GLN A 162 -6.16 -11.10 10.30
N GLY A 163 -6.04 -11.85 11.40
CA GLY A 163 -5.22 -13.06 11.47
C GLY A 163 -3.75 -12.84 11.86
N LEU A 164 -3.38 -11.63 12.31
CA LEU A 164 -2.03 -11.31 12.78
C LEU A 164 -1.79 -11.81 14.22
N VAL A 165 -1.60 -13.12 14.35
CA VAL A 165 -1.33 -13.76 15.63
C VAL A 165 0.17 -13.76 15.90
N ALA A 166 0.60 -13.07 16.96
CA ALA A 166 1.99 -13.14 17.40
C ALA A 166 2.30 -14.57 17.89
N PRO A 167 3.48 -15.13 17.57
CA PRO A 167 3.88 -16.43 18.09
C PRO A 167 3.89 -16.40 19.62
N LYS A 168 3.31 -17.45 20.24
CA LYS A 168 3.33 -17.60 21.71
C LYS A 168 4.80 -17.60 22.17
N LYS A 169 5.19 -16.61 22.97
CA LYS A 169 6.52 -16.59 23.58
C LYS A 169 6.71 -17.89 24.38
N PRO A 170 7.85 -18.60 24.23
CA PRO A 170 8.11 -19.78 25.03
C PRO A 170 8.09 -19.40 26.52
N PRO A 171 7.58 -20.26 27.41
CA PRO A 171 7.50 -19.98 28.83
C PRO A 171 8.90 -19.66 29.35
N LYS A 172 9.04 -18.50 30.04
CA LYS A 172 10.29 -18.12 30.71
C LYS A 172 10.67 -19.26 31.66
N LYS A 173 11.79 -19.94 31.39
CA LYS A 173 12.37 -20.90 32.35
C LYS A 173 12.59 -20.14 33.67
N LYS A 174 11.98 -20.63 34.75
CA LYS A 174 12.19 -20.08 36.10
C LYS A 174 13.70 -20.06 36.35
N PRO A 175 14.26 -18.97 36.88
CA PRO A 175 15.68 -18.94 37.23
C PRO A 175 15.98 -20.07 38.21
N ALA A 176 17.02 -20.84 37.91
CA ALA A 176 17.48 -21.93 38.77
C ALA A 176 17.81 -21.36 40.17
N PRO A 177 17.48 -22.08 41.26
CA PRO A 177 17.81 -21.63 42.60
C PRO A 177 19.33 -21.50 42.73
N LYS A 178 19.78 -20.31 43.16
CA LYS A 178 21.19 -20.05 43.49
C LYS A 178 21.57 -20.91 44.69
N ASN A 179 22.21 -22.05 44.43
CA ASN A 179 22.79 -22.88 45.49
C ASN A 179 23.95 -22.15 46.15
N GLY A 180 23.80 -21.91 47.46
CA GLY A 180 24.84 -22.03 48.49
C GLY A 180 26.08 -21.15 48.37
N LYS A 181 26.15 -20.14 49.23
CA LYS A 181 27.41 -19.49 49.65
C LYS A 181 28.45 -20.55 50.05
N ARG A 182 29.56 -20.66 49.31
CA ARG A 182 30.80 -21.24 49.84
C ARG A 182 31.42 -20.21 50.78
N GLN A 183 31.38 -20.47 52.08
CA GLN A 183 32.23 -19.81 53.06
C GLN A 183 33.68 -20.15 52.73
N THR A 184 34.50 -19.14 52.47
CA THR A 184 35.96 -19.26 52.45
C THR A 184 36.46 -19.32 53.90
N PRO A 185 37.31 -20.29 54.27
CA PRO A 185 38.00 -20.25 55.55
C PRO A 185 39.13 -19.22 55.46
N ASN A 186 39.14 -18.27 56.40
CA ASN A 186 40.26 -17.36 56.63
C ASN A 186 41.52 -18.15 56.98
N ARG A 187 42.64 -17.77 56.39
CA ARG A 187 43.97 -18.02 56.93
C ARG A 187 44.84 -16.79 56.69
#